data_AF-X1UV93-F1
#
_entry.id   AF-X1UV93-F1
#
_cell.length_a   1.000
_cell.length_b   1.000
_cell.length_c   1.000
_cell.angle_alpha   90.00
_cell.angle_beta   90.00
_cell.angle_gamma   90.00
#
_symmetry.space_group_name_H-M   'P 1'
#
loop_
_entity.id
_entity.type
_entity.pdbx_description
1 polymer ?
#
loop_
_entity_poly.entity_id
_entity_poly.type
_entity_poly.pdbx_seq_one_letter_code
_entity_poly.pdbx_strand_id
1 'polypeptide(L)' 'MRRDKPEKNKELEHIKSLILKYEVDKLVVGLPLNMTGKEGEQAKRVRNFVDELSSGIEIPPLKRKYPLRK' A
#
# COMPACT_ATOMS: atom_id res chain seq x y z
N MET A 1 -14.17 -21.02 11.77
CA MET A 1 -13.64 -20.62 10.46
C MET A 1 -12.15 -20.36 10.61
N ARG A 2 -11.30 -21.26 10.09
CA ARG A 2 -9.85 -21.01 10.02
C ARG A 2 -9.65 -20.01 8.89
N ARG A 3 -9.06 -18.84 9.15
CA ARG A 3 -8.58 -17.98 8.06
C ARG A 3 -7.40 -18.73 7.45
N ASP A 4 -7.59 -19.25 6.25
CA ASP A 4 -6.47 -19.67 5.40
C ASP A 4 -5.48 -18.51 5.36
N LYS A 5 -4.21 -18.81 5.66
CA LYS A 5 -3.16 -17.80 5.67
C LYS A 5 -3.05 -17.24 4.26
N PRO A 6 -3.39 -15.97 4.02
CA PRO A 6 -3.41 -15.48 2.67
C PRO A 6 -1.97 -15.44 2.15
N GLU A 7 -1.79 -15.97 0.94
CA GLU A 7 -0.50 -15.99 0.27
C GLU A 7 -0.27 -14.60 -0.32
N LYS A 8 0.81 -13.95 0.13
CA LYS A 8 1.14 -12.55 -0.20
C LYS A 8 1.00 -12.21 -1.69
N ASN A 9 1.37 -13.16 -2.56
CA ASN A 9 1.32 -12.97 -4.01
C ASN A 9 -0.12 -12.92 -4.54
N LYS A 10 -1.03 -13.75 -4.01
CA LYS A 10 -2.45 -13.76 -4.42
C LYS A 10 -3.17 -12.47 -4.03
N GLU A 11 -2.82 -11.90 -2.89
CA GLU A 11 -3.39 -10.63 -2.43
C GLU A 11 -2.97 -9.47 -3.32
N LEU A 12 -1.68 -9.41 -3.70
CA LEU A 12 -1.17 -8.41 -4.64
C LEU A 12 -1.92 -8.49 -5.97
N GLU A 13 -1.96 -9.68 -6.59
CA GLU A 13 -2.64 -9.90 -7.86
C GLU A 13 -4.14 -9.57 -7.80
N HIS A 14 -4.80 -9.85 -6.67
CA HIS A 14 -6.19 -9.45 -6.48
C HIS A 14 -6.36 -7.92 -6.50
N ILE A 15 -5.49 -7.18 -5.80
CA ILE A 15 -5.51 -5.71 -5.82
C ILE A 15 -5.22 -5.18 -7.22
N LYS A 16 -4.25 -5.76 -7.94
CA LYS A 16 -3.97 -5.39 -9.35
C LYS A 16 -5.19 -5.59 -10.24
N SER A 17 -5.89 -6.72 -10.09
CA SER A 17 -7.12 -6.99 -10.83
C SER A 17 -8.21 -5.96 -10.55
N LEU A 18 -8.39 -5.54 -9.29
CA LEU A 18 -9.34 -4.50 -8.94
C LEU A 18 -8.97 -3.15 -9.56
N ILE A 19 -7.68 -2.80 -9.50
CA ILE A 19 -7.15 -1.57 -10.10
C ILE A 19 -7.47 -1.50 -11.61
N LEU A 20 -7.19 -2.59 -12.34
CA LEU A 20 -7.48 -2.68 -13.77
C LEU A 20 -8.97 -2.70 -14.06
N LYS A 21 -9.75 -3.44 -13.27
CA LYS A 21 -11.21 -3.55 -13.44
C LYS A 21 -11.94 -2.22 -13.26
N TYR A 22 -11.47 -1.37 -12.35
CA TYR A 22 -12.09 -0.09 -12.04
C TYR A 22 -11.35 1.12 -12.63
N GLU A 23 -10.35 0.88 -13.49
CA GLU A 23 -9.56 1.93 -14.15
C GLU A 23 -9.09 3.01 -13.17
N VAL A 24 -8.50 2.57 -12.05
CA VAL A 24 -8.12 3.48 -10.97
C VAL A 24 -7.00 4.42 -11.43
N ASP A 25 -7.26 5.73 -11.44
CA ASP A 25 -6.24 6.72 -11.81
C ASP A 25 -5.13 6.91 -10.77
N LYS A 26 -5.45 6.75 -9.48
CA LYS A 26 -4.54 7.04 -8.37
C LYS A 26 -4.74 6.08 -7.20
N LEU A 27 -3.63 5.53 -6.71
CA LEU A 27 -3.60 4.73 -5.49
C LEU A 27 -3.14 5.59 -4.31
N VAL A 28 -3.97 5.72 -3.27
CA VAL A 28 -3.60 6.42 -2.03
C VAL A 28 -3.22 5.42 -0.97
N VAL A 29 -2.01 5.56 -0.42
CA VAL A 29 -1.49 4.69 0.63
C VAL A 29 -1.09 5.49 1.86
N GLY A 30 -1.45 4.97 3.03
CA GLY A 30 -1.10 5.57 4.31
C GLY A 30 0.36 5.32 4.64
N LEU A 31 1.10 6.37 4.97
CA LEU A 31 2.49 6.25 5.40
C LEU A 31 2.58 6.43 6.93
N PRO A 32 2.70 5.34 7.72
CA PRO A 32 2.75 5.44 9.17
C PRO A 32 4.06 6.09 9.61
N LEU A 33 3.97 7.27 10.22
CA LEU A 33 5.11 7.98 10.76
C LEU A 33 5.19 7.74 12.28
N ASN A 34 6.42 7.73 12.80
CA ASN A 34 6.66 7.64 14.22
C ASN A 34 6.31 8.99 14.88
N MET A 35 6.29 9.05 16.21
CA MET A 35 6.00 10.28 16.97
C MET A 35 6.92 11.46 16.62
N THR A 36 8.13 11.18 16.13
CA THR A 36 9.10 12.20 15.66
C THR A 36 8.87 12.64 14.21
N GLY A 37 7.81 12.16 13.55
CA GLY A 37 7.52 12.40 12.13
C GLY A 37 8.44 11.66 11.16
N LYS A 38 9.38 10.84 11.68
CA LYS A 38 10.29 10.02 10.87
C LYS A 38 9.67 8.67 10.53
N GLU A 39 10.13 8.10 9.42
CA GLU A 39 9.73 6.77 8.98
C GLU A 39 10.37 5.69 9.86
N GLY A 40 9.52 4.83 10.43
CA GLY A 40 9.96 3.62 11.13
C GLY A 40 9.93 2.38 10.24
N GLU A 41 10.14 1.22 10.85
CA GLU A 41 10.06 -0.08 10.18
C GLU A 41 8.73 -0.32 9.47
N GLN A 42 7.62 0.17 10.03
CA GLN A 42 6.30 0.04 9.40
C GLN A 42 6.21 0.87 8.10
N ALA A 43 6.79 2.08 8.07
CA ALA A 43 6.83 2.88 6.86
C ALA A 43 7.62 2.19 5.75
N LYS A 44 8.73 1.52 6.09
CA LYS A 44 9.51 0.73 5.14
C LYS A 44 8.71 -0.46 4.58
N ARG A 45 7.98 -1.18 5.43
CA ARG A 45 7.11 -2.29 4.98
C ARG A 45 6.03 -1.82 4.02
N VAL A 46 5.40 -0.68 4.30
CA VAL A 46 4.43 -0.07 3.40
C VAL A 46 5.08 0.33 2.08
N ARG A 47 6.28 0.93 2.10
CA ARG A 47 7.02 1.26 0.88
C ARG A 47 7.30 0.03 0.02
N ASN A 48 7.84 -1.03 0.61
CA ASN A 48 8.11 -2.27 -0.13
C ASN A 48 6.84 -2.86 -0.73
N PHE A 49 5.73 -2.86 0.02
CA PHE A 49 4.43 -3.32 -0.48
C PHE A 49 3.95 -2.50 -1.67
N VAL A 50 4.08 -1.17 -1.61
CA VAL A 50 3.71 -0.26 -2.70
C VAL A 50 4.59 -0.47 -3.92
N ASP A 51 5.89 -0.68 -3.72
CA ASP A 51 6.83 -0.95 -4.81
C ASP A 51 6.52 -2.30 -5.49
N GLU A 52 6.21 -3.35 -4.71
CA GLU A 52 5.75 -4.64 -5.24
C GLU A 52 4.42 -4.52 -6.01
N LEU A 53 3.48 -3.71 -5.51
CA LEU A 53 2.18 -3.50 -6.15
C LEU A 53 2.28 -2.67 -7.43
N SER A 54 3.14 -1.65 -7.43
CA SER A 54 3.39 -0.79 -8.59
C SER A 54 4.18 -1.51 -9.69
N SER A 55 4.88 -2.60 -9.35
CA SER A 55 5.56 -3.44 -10.33
C SER A 55 4.54 -4.12 -11.25
N GLY A 56 4.46 -3.62 -12.49
CA GLY A 56 3.51 -4.08 -13.51
C GLY A 56 2.22 -3.27 -13.60
N ILE A 57 2.13 -2.09 -12.95
CA ILE A 57 1.01 -1.17 -13.07
C ILE A 57 1.52 0.26 -13.29
N GLU A 58 1.02 0.94 -14.32
CA GLU A 58 1.36 2.34 -14.63
C GLU A 58 0.53 3.35 -13.80
N ILE A 59 0.47 3.19 -12.48
CA ILE A 59 -0.25 4.11 -11.59
C ILE A 59 0.72 4.75 -10.59
N PRO A 60 0.77 6.08 -10.50
CA PRO A 60 1.61 6.76 -9.54
C PRO A 60 1.02 6.60 -8.12
N PRO A 61 1.75 6.00 -7.15
CA PRO A 61 1.28 5.91 -5.78
C PRO A 61 1.39 7.27 -5.06
N LEU A 62 0.27 7.76 -4.52
CA LEU A 62 0.23 8.97 -3.71
C LEU A 62 0.44 8.62 -2.22
N LYS A 63 1.55 9.11 -1.65
CA LYS A 63 1.89 8.92 -0.23
C LYS A 63 1.26 10.04 0.60
N ARG A 64 0.19 9.74 1.35
CA ARG A 64 -0.45 10.73 2.22
C ARG A 64 0.15 10.65 3.64
N LYS A 65 0.73 11.75 4.11
CA LYS A 65 1.07 11.93 5.52
C LYS A 65 -0.18 12.40 6.27
N TYR A 66 -0.61 11.67 7.29
CA TYR A 66 -1.59 12.19 8.23
C TYR A 66 -0.85 13.01 9.30
N PRO A 67 -1.05 14.33 9.39
CA PRO A 67 -0.62 15.06 10.57
C PRO A 67 -1.45 14.57 11.77
N LEU A 68 -0.78 14.19 12.85
CA LEU A 68 -1.43 13.99 14.15
C LEU A 68 -2.13 15.31 14.49
N ARG A 69 -3.47 15.32 14.48
CA ARG A 69 -4.24 16.43 15.03
C ARG A 69 -3.83 16.55 16.51
N LYS A 70 -3.27 17.72 16.87
CA LYS A 70 -3.10 18.12 18.27
C LYS A 70 -4.46 18.27 18.93
#